data_AF-A0A518DLF5-F1
#
_entry.id   AF-A0A518DLF5-F1
#
_cell.length_a   1.000
_cell.length_b   1.000
_cell.length_c   1.000
_cell.angle_alpha   90.00
_cell.angle_beta   90.00
_cell.angle_gamma   90.00
#
_symmetry.space_group_name_H-M   'P 1'
#
loop_
_entity.id
_entity.type
_entity.pdbx_description
1 polymer ?
#
loop_
_entity_poly.entity_id
_entity_poly.type
_entity_poly.pdbx_seq_one_letter_code
_entity_poly.pdbx_strand_id
1 'polypeptide(L)'
;MKRRLNLRFLLAFVAASLTAAVTTVFAPATAAEPAPYRTDAGTDLTLPRFQPVRGEFPPEDAAHYFCGELIGGDFPERQLVMRVDRTDDQTRSEFDRPITATMLPYGTVYYHGQHASLRDVPYGTHLHGWFFERPTGEPLVWVIKNGKLTNTSGQRISSEIDFTRCLRLEDDFSYYSRRKQAWKVDAVDLDAKKLTATLHQAGKPIGEAKVFDLLSSTVVYQGRSFETLEKIQPGQLVQMNFTWATLYGPGRVLAIWLDEESRNLASARQLERHRNLIRERGIPGWVDAVDDKQQIVTITFFEGVDPTLFKDFDVIVPEPLGWPTSGGAKDDLAPKGTIAVARDCLMTYDPVNDRKGGNILKVNKTPVLPGSSGVQIQVQCGMLLEGYRPGGIVRFFPACWKVVALPKEEEFYGRD
;
A
#
# COMPACT_ATOMS: atom_id res chain seq x y z
N MET A 1 -40.89 -60.89 38.08
CA MET A 1 -40.28 -62.15 38.55
C MET A 1 -39.13 -62.52 37.62
N LYS A 2 -37.88 -62.50 38.15
CA LYS A 2 -36.66 -63.23 37.73
C LYS A 2 -36.28 -63.29 36.23
N ARG A 3 -35.22 -62.54 35.85
CA ARG A 3 -33.83 -62.97 35.52
C ARG A 3 -33.63 -63.79 34.22
N ARG A 4 -32.77 -63.26 33.33
CA ARG A 4 -31.47 -63.79 32.81
C ARG A 4 -31.05 -62.93 31.60
N LEU A 5 -30.07 -62.05 31.72
CA LEU A 5 -28.63 -62.28 31.53
C LEU A 5 -28.28 -63.00 30.21
N ASN A 6 -27.76 -62.25 29.23
CA ASN A 6 -26.68 -62.73 28.38
C ASN A 6 -25.82 -61.56 27.88
N LEU A 7 -24.54 -61.70 28.19
CA LEU A 7 -23.42 -60.80 27.99
C LEU A 7 -22.65 -61.29 26.76
N ARG A 8 -22.47 -60.47 25.72
CA ARG A 8 -21.35 -60.63 24.77
C ARG A 8 -20.85 -59.27 24.26
N PHE A 9 -19.64 -58.98 24.74
CA PHE A 9 -18.60 -58.07 24.27
C PHE A 9 -18.68 -57.61 22.79
N LEU A 10 -18.48 -56.30 22.58
CA LEU A 10 -17.56 -55.82 21.54
C LEU A 10 -16.94 -54.47 21.93
N LEU A 11 -15.65 -54.35 21.63
CA LEU A 11 -14.66 -53.35 22.03
C LEU A 11 -15.09 -51.88 21.94
N ALA A 12 -14.79 -51.12 22.99
CA ALA A 12 -14.69 -49.67 22.93
C ALA A 12 -13.26 -49.27 22.49
N PHE A 13 -13.16 -48.60 21.34
CA PHE A 13 -11.96 -47.85 20.93
C PHE A 13 -11.92 -46.54 21.75
N VAL A 14 -10.97 -46.43 22.68
CA VAL A 14 -10.65 -45.16 23.34
C VAL A 14 -9.63 -44.45 22.44
N ALA A 15 -10.09 -43.43 21.70
CA ALA A 15 -9.21 -42.50 21.03
C ALA A 15 -8.67 -41.51 22.07
N ALA A 16 -7.39 -41.64 22.43
CA ALA A 16 -6.67 -40.67 23.24
C ALA A 16 -6.37 -39.42 22.39
N SER A 17 -7.15 -38.36 22.59
CA SER A 17 -6.89 -37.04 22.05
C SER A 17 -5.77 -36.35 22.86
N LEU A 18 -4.57 -36.30 22.29
CA LEU A 18 -3.44 -35.53 22.79
C LEU A 18 -3.65 -34.04 22.44
N THR A 19 -4.23 -33.25 23.34
CA THR A 19 -4.24 -31.78 23.21
C THR A 19 -2.89 -31.22 23.65
N ALA A 20 -2.03 -30.90 22.69
CA ALA A 20 -0.84 -30.10 22.93
C ALA A 20 -1.25 -28.64 23.15
N ALA A 21 -1.20 -28.18 24.41
CA ALA A 21 -1.34 -26.77 24.75
C ALA A 21 -0.05 -26.05 24.31
N VAL A 22 -0.13 -25.26 23.23
CA VAL A 22 0.92 -24.31 22.85
C VAL A 22 0.79 -23.10 23.74
N THR A 23 1.57 -23.07 24.82
CA THR A 23 1.79 -21.85 25.62
C THR A 23 2.70 -20.92 24.83
N THR A 24 2.11 -19.93 24.17
CA THR A 24 2.86 -18.78 23.64
C THR A 24 3.46 -18.00 24.80
N VAL A 25 4.77 -18.15 25.02
CA VAL A 25 5.54 -17.28 25.89
C VAL A 25 5.64 -15.91 25.19
N PHE A 26 4.87 -14.94 25.67
CA PHE A 26 5.14 -13.54 25.36
C PHE A 26 6.46 -13.16 26.03
N ALA A 27 7.54 -13.09 25.25
CA ALA A 27 8.72 -12.39 25.67
C ALA A 27 8.36 -10.90 25.87
N PRO A 28 8.73 -10.27 27.00
CA PRO A 28 8.57 -8.84 27.14
C PRO A 28 9.39 -8.15 26.05
N ALA A 29 8.77 -7.21 25.34
CA ALA A 29 9.48 -6.35 24.39
C ALA A 29 10.60 -5.64 25.16
N THR A 30 11.85 -6.03 24.90
CA THR A 30 13.01 -5.24 25.29
C THR A 30 12.81 -3.85 24.72
N ALA A 31 12.92 -2.81 25.56
CA ALA A 31 12.91 -1.43 25.10
C ALA A 31 13.93 -1.31 23.97
N ALA A 32 13.45 -1.09 22.75
CA ALA A 32 14.31 -0.91 21.59
C ALA A 32 15.24 0.27 21.89
N GLU A 33 16.52 0.14 21.51
CA GLU A 33 17.43 1.28 21.57
C GLU A 33 16.80 2.47 20.81
N PRO A 34 16.93 3.70 21.32
CA PRO A 34 16.34 4.86 20.67
C PRO A 34 16.84 4.98 19.24
N ALA A 35 15.92 5.13 18.29
CA ALA A 35 16.25 5.25 16.88
C ALA A 35 17.24 6.41 16.66
N PRO A 36 18.27 6.25 15.81
CA PRO A 36 19.25 7.30 15.53
C PRO A 36 18.69 8.43 14.63
N TYR A 37 17.37 8.48 14.44
CA TYR A 37 16.65 9.42 13.59
C TYR A 37 15.37 9.88 14.28
N ARG A 38 14.88 11.05 13.87
CA ARG A 38 13.64 11.63 14.37
C ARG A 38 12.42 10.90 13.82
N THR A 39 11.59 10.41 14.73
CA THR A 39 10.26 9.84 14.46
C THR A 39 9.17 10.82 14.90
N ASP A 40 7.92 10.58 14.52
CA ASP A 40 6.80 11.44 14.93
C ASP A 40 6.41 11.26 16.40
N ALA A 41 6.72 10.11 16.99
CA ALA A 41 6.55 9.87 18.42
C ALA A 41 7.70 10.44 19.27
N GLY A 42 8.85 10.73 18.65
CA GLY A 42 10.03 11.24 19.33
C GLY A 42 9.92 12.73 19.68
N THR A 43 10.44 13.11 20.85
CA THR A 43 10.49 14.50 21.31
C THR A 43 11.80 15.21 20.98
N ASP A 44 12.84 14.47 20.58
CA ASP A 44 14.14 15.03 20.23
C ASP A 44 14.14 15.59 18.81
N LEU A 45 13.95 16.91 18.70
CA LEU A 45 13.97 17.65 17.44
C LEU A 45 15.39 17.86 16.88
N THR A 46 16.45 17.48 17.63
CA THR A 46 17.83 17.63 17.18
C THR A 46 18.30 16.48 16.28
N LEU A 47 17.60 15.34 16.33
CA LEU A 47 17.88 14.22 15.44
C LEU A 47 17.43 14.54 14.00
N PRO A 48 18.22 14.14 12.98
CA PRO A 48 17.81 14.27 11.59
C PRO A 48 16.63 13.32 11.29
N ARG A 49 15.81 13.67 10.29
CA ARG A 49 14.83 12.74 9.74
C ARG A 49 15.54 11.60 9.00
N PHE A 50 14.93 10.41 9.00
CA PHE A 50 15.44 9.27 8.25
C PHE A 50 15.46 9.56 6.75
N GLN A 51 16.52 9.11 6.08
CA GLN A 51 16.70 9.25 4.64
C GLN A 51 16.62 7.88 3.96
N PRO A 52 15.72 7.67 2.99
CA PRO A 52 15.65 6.43 2.24
C PRO A 52 17.00 6.09 1.58
N VAL A 53 17.44 4.85 1.76
CA VAL A 53 18.68 4.33 1.17
C VAL A 53 18.33 3.44 -0.01
N ARG A 54 19.04 3.60 -1.13
CA ARG A 54 18.82 2.80 -2.32
C ARG A 54 19.12 1.32 -2.02
N GLY A 55 18.16 0.45 -2.32
CA GLY A 55 18.27 -1.00 -2.11
C GLY A 55 17.99 -1.45 -0.67
N GLU A 56 17.50 -0.57 0.19
CA GLU A 56 17.12 -0.88 1.57
C GLU A 56 15.69 -0.43 1.85
N PHE A 57 14.92 -1.27 2.56
CA PHE A 57 13.58 -0.89 3.02
C PHE A 57 13.70 -0.05 4.29
N PRO A 58 12.88 1.00 4.46
CA PRO A 58 12.93 1.85 5.63
C PRO A 58 12.38 1.13 6.87
N PRO A 59 12.76 1.57 8.08
CA PRO A 59 12.12 1.15 9.33
C PRO A 59 10.64 1.55 9.41
N GLU A 60 9.85 0.88 10.26
CA GLU A 60 8.39 1.05 10.36
C GLU A 60 7.93 2.44 10.83
N ASP A 61 8.70 3.08 11.71
CA ASP A 61 8.40 4.35 12.37
C ASP A 61 9.18 5.55 11.78
N ALA A 62 9.92 5.33 10.70
CA ALA A 62 10.83 6.32 10.11
C ALA A 62 10.12 7.41 9.29
N ALA A 63 8.95 7.11 8.70
CA ALA A 63 8.23 8.03 7.84
C ALA A 63 7.38 9.02 8.64
N HIS A 64 7.35 10.28 8.22
CA HIS A 64 6.51 11.33 8.77
C HIS A 64 5.08 11.23 8.24
N TYR A 65 4.11 11.29 9.14
CA TYR A 65 2.69 11.20 8.84
C TYR A 65 2.04 12.58 8.74
N PHE A 66 1.31 12.82 7.64
CA PHE A 66 0.33 13.90 7.55
C PHE A 66 -0.81 13.53 6.59
N CYS A 67 -1.90 14.30 6.63
CA CYS A 67 -3.10 14.07 5.82
C CYS A 67 -3.35 15.24 4.87
N GLY A 68 -4.19 15.00 3.88
CA GLY A 68 -4.63 16.05 2.97
C GLY A 68 -5.44 15.52 1.80
N GLU A 69 -5.86 16.42 0.93
CA GLU A 69 -6.63 16.10 -0.26
C GLU A 69 -5.73 15.94 -1.49
N LEU A 70 -5.91 14.86 -2.25
CA LEU A 70 -5.26 14.70 -3.56
C LEU A 70 -5.89 15.67 -4.56
N ILE A 71 -5.13 16.68 -5.03
CA ILE A 71 -5.63 17.73 -5.93
C ILE A 71 -4.99 17.71 -7.33
N GLY A 72 -4.01 16.85 -7.56
CA GLY A 72 -3.32 16.72 -8.84
C GLY A 72 -2.22 15.67 -8.79
N GLY A 73 -1.57 15.44 -9.92
CA GLY A 73 -0.44 14.52 -10.03
C GLY A 73 -0.18 14.02 -11.44
N ASP A 74 0.91 13.27 -11.59
CA ASP A 74 1.25 12.48 -12.79
C ASP A 74 1.35 11.03 -12.34
N PHE A 75 0.33 10.22 -12.68
CA PHE A 75 0.24 8.85 -12.20
C PHE A 75 1.34 7.93 -12.79
N PRO A 76 1.69 8.01 -14.10
CA PRO A 76 2.85 7.31 -14.63
C PRO A 76 4.18 7.63 -13.94
N GLU A 77 4.47 8.89 -13.63
CA GLU A 77 5.67 9.28 -12.83
C GLU A 77 5.49 9.02 -11.32
N ARG A 78 4.32 8.54 -10.90
CA ARG A 78 3.92 8.35 -9.50
C ARG A 78 4.11 9.61 -8.64
N GLN A 79 3.79 10.76 -9.24
CA GLN A 79 3.79 12.06 -8.56
C GLN A 79 2.37 12.41 -8.12
N LEU A 80 2.28 12.98 -6.92
CA LEU A 80 1.04 13.47 -6.33
C LEU A 80 1.20 14.90 -5.86
N VAL A 81 0.12 15.66 -5.94
CA VAL A 81 -0.03 16.98 -5.34
C VAL A 81 -1.13 16.90 -4.30
N MET A 82 -0.78 17.20 -3.04
CA MET A 82 -1.73 17.16 -1.92
C MET A 82 -1.91 18.54 -1.32
N ARG A 83 -3.16 18.95 -1.09
CA ARG A 83 -3.47 20.06 -0.20
C ARG A 83 -3.50 19.53 1.22
N VAL A 84 -2.53 19.94 2.04
CA VAL A 84 -2.37 19.46 3.42
C VAL A 84 -3.54 19.91 4.29
N ASP A 85 -3.95 19.04 5.21
CA ASP A 85 -4.94 19.35 6.23
C ASP A 85 -4.47 20.50 7.14
N ARG A 86 -5.45 21.28 7.60
CA ARG A 86 -5.22 22.35 8.59
C ARG A 86 -5.06 21.74 9.97
N THR A 87 -4.07 22.23 10.69
CA THR A 87 -3.78 21.83 12.07
C THR A 87 -3.64 23.07 12.96
N ASP A 88 -3.83 22.90 14.27
CA ASP A 88 -3.79 24.02 15.22
C ASP A 88 -2.39 24.62 15.43
N ASP A 89 -1.34 23.89 15.03
CA ASP A 89 0.06 24.32 15.08
C ASP A 89 0.49 25.13 13.83
N GLN A 90 -0.30 25.12 12.77
CA GLN A 90 -0.04 25.89 11.56
C GLN A 90 -0.50 27.35 11.68
N THR A 91 0.25 28.25 11.05
CA THR A 91 -0.19 29.64 10.85
C THR A 91 -1.13 29.75 9.65
N ARG A 92 -2.00 30.78 9.62
CA ARG A 92 -2.90 31.06 8.47
C ARG A 92 -2.18 31.20 7.12
N SER A 93 -0.88 31.51 7.11
CA SER A 93 -0.08 31.58 5.88
C SER A 93 0.16 30.20 5.26
N GLU A 94 0.13 29.15 6.06
CA GLU A 94 0.43 27.75 5.70
C GLU A 94 -0.82 27.00 5.26
N PHE A 95 -2.01 27.49 5.63
CA PHE A 95 -3.28 26.87 5.29
C PHE A 95 -3.49 26.73 3.79
N ASP A 96 -4.05 25.59 3.39
CA ASP A 96 -4.46 25.26 2.03
C ASP A 96 -3.30 25.28 1.02
N ARG A 97 -2.04 25.22 1.49
CA ARG A 97 -0.86 25.19 0.65
C ARG A 97 -0.58 23.76 0.18
N PRO A 98 -0.42 23.54 -1.14
CA PRO A 98 -0.15 22.22 -1.64
C PRO A 98 1.32 21.83 -1.46
N ILE A 99 1.55 20.53 -1.38
CA ILE A 99 2.87 19.90 -1.46
C ILE A 99 2.89 18.96 -2.66
N THR A 100 4.07 18.74 -3.23
CA THR A 100 4.29 17.74 -4.29
C THR A 100 5.23 16.68 -3.76
N ALA A 101 4.86 15.42 -3.96
CA ALA A 101 5.67 14.28 -3.57
C ALA A 101 5.70 13.23 -4.69
N THR A 102 6.78 12.47 -4.73
CA THR A 102 6.94 11.32 -5.63
C THR A 102 6.94 10.05 -4.80
N MET A 103 6.17 9.05 -5.20
CA MET A 103 6.21 7.76 -4.52
C MET A 103 7.57 7.08 -4.69
N LEU A 104 8.06 6.46 -3.62
CA LEU A 104 9.20 5.55 -3.70
C LEU A 104 8.85 4.35 -4.60
N PRO A 105 9.84 3.65 -5.20
CA PRO A 105 9.57 2.47 -6.04
C PRO A 105 8.72 1.43 -5.32
N TYR A 106 9.00 1.21 -4.04
CA TYR A 106 8.28 0.30 -3.15
C TYR A 106 7.13 0.97 -2.38
N GLY A 107 6.80 2.23 -2.68
CA GLY A 107 5.69 2.92 -2.04
C GLY A 107 4.35 2.30 -2.41
N THR A 108 3.37 2.34 -1.51
CA THR A 108 2.07 1.67 -1.68
C THR A 108 0.90 2.64 -1.61
N VAL A 109 -0.17 2.35 -2.35
CA VAL A 109 -1.46 3.05 -2.23
C VAL A 109 -2.50 2.04 -1.79
N TYR A 110 -3.33 2.42 -0.82
CA TYR A 110 -4.51 1.69 -0.42
C TYR A 110 -5.74 2.53 -0.71
N TYR A 111 -6.69 1.92 -1.42
CA TYR A 111 -7.98 2.51 -1.74
C TYR A 111 -9.06 1.47 -1.46
N HIS A 112 -10.16 1.86 -0.82
CA HIS A 112 -11.24 0.95 -0.44
C HIS A 112 -10.76 -0.35 0.27
N GLY A 113 -9.74 -0.24 1.12
CA GLY A 113 -9.20 -1.32 1.93
C GLY A 113 -8.30 -2.31 1.20
N GLN A 114 -7.90 -2.02 -0.05
CA GLN A 114 -7.05 -2.90 -0.86
C GLN A 114 -5.95 -2.13 -1.57
N HIS A 115 -4.91 -2.84 -2.02
CA HIS A 115 -3.85 -2.23 -2.81
C HIS A 115 -4.39 -1.58 -4.09
N ALA A 116 -3.76 -0.49 -4.48
CA ALA A 116 -4.18 0.34 -5.60
C ALA A 116 -2.98 0.96 -6.31
N SER A 117 -3.24 1.50 -7.50
CA SER A 117 -2.39 2.49 -8.14
C SER A 117 -2.88 3.90 -7.82
N LEU A 118 -2.00 4.89 -7.87
CA LEU A 118 -2.36 6.30 -7.67
C LEU A 118 -3.45 6.75 -8.67
N ARG A 119 -3.47 6.15 -9.88
CA ARG A 119 -4.50 6.41 -10.91
C ARG A 119 -5.91 5.96 -10.52
N ASP A 120 -6.02 5.06 -9.54
CA ASP A 120 -7.30 4.52 -9.09
C ASP A 120 -7.98 5.46 -8.09
N VAL A 121 -7.23 6.40 -7.50
CA VAL A 121 -7.69 7.35 -6.50
C VAL A 121 -8.20 8.61 -7.20
N PRO A 122 -9.49 8.96 -7.08
CA PRO A 122 -10.02 10.18 -7.66
C PRO A 122 -9.41 11.42 -7.00
N TYR A 123 -9.17 12.47 -7.80
CA TYR A 123 -8.90 13.80 -7.24
C TYR A 123 -10.06 14.26 -6.36
N GLY A 124 -9.73 14.99 -5.30
CA GLY A 124 -10.65 15.38 -4.23
C GLY A 124 -10.72 14.37 -3.08
N THR A 125 -10.13 13.17 -3.22
CA THR A 125 -10.10 12.18 -2.12
C THR A 125 -9.13 12.63 -1.02
N HIS A 126 -9.60 12.62 0.21
CA HIS A 126 -8.76 12.79 1.40
C HIS A 126 -7.91 11.53 1.65
N LEU A 127 -6.63 11.74 1.89
CA LEU A 127 -5.62 10.70 2.02
C LEU A 127 -4.79 10.92 3.29
N HIS A 128 -4.49 9.80 3.94
CA HIS A 128 -3.50 9.66 4.99
C HIS A 128 -2.18 9.22 4.36
N GLY A 129 -1.11 9.97 4.57
CA GLY A 129 0.17 9.69 3.93
C GLY A 129 1.34 9.57 4.89
N TRP A 130 2.34 8.80 4.46
CA TRP A 130 3.62 8.62 5.14
C TRP A 130 4.74 9.00 4.18
N PHE A 131 5.58 9.93 4.59
CA PHE A 131 6.54 10.59 3.73
C PHE A 131 7.92 10.69 4.35
N PHE A 132 8.93 10.81 3.51
CA PHE A 132 10.29 11.17 3.89
C PHE A 132 10.62 12.57 3.39
N GLU A 133 11.49 13.22 4.15
CA GLU A 133 12.05 14.51 3.79
C GLU A 133 12.82 14.39 2.47
N ARG A 134 12.94 15.52 1.77
CA ARG A 134 13.74 15.60 0.54
C ARG A 134 15.17 15.09 0.76
N PRO A 135 15.81 14.57 -0.30
CA PRO A 135 17.15 13.99 -0.19
C PRO A 135 18.15 14.96 0.44
N THR A 136 19.10 14.40 1.19
CA THR A 136 20.25 15.16 1.69
C THR A 136 20.97 15.88 0.55
N GLY A 137 21.24 17.17 0.75
CA GLY A 137 21.86 18.05 -0.25
C GLY A 137 20.88 18.97 -0.96
N GLU A 138 19.57 18.66 -0.94
CA GLU A 138 18.54 19.63 -1.33
C GLU A 138 18.24 20.56 -0.14
N PRO A 139 18.19 21.89 -0.36
CA PRO A 139 17.95 22.84 0.72
C PRO A 139 16.55 22.65 1.31
N LEU A 140 16.47 22.51 2.63
CA LEU A 140 15.21 22.50 3.38
C LEU A 140 14.62 23.91 3.45
N VAL A 141 13.30 24.02 3.34
CA VAL A 141 12.64 25.31 3.52
C VAL A 141 12.32 25.58 4.99
N TRP A 142 11.91 24.55 5.72
CA TRP A 142 11.66 24.59 7.14
C TRP A 142 12.79 23.93 7.91
N VAL A 143 13.32 24.64 8.90
CA VAL A 143 14.44 24.16 9.72
C VAL A 143 14.17 24.40 11.20
N ILE A 144 14.78 23.60 12.06
CA ILE A 144 14.73 23.82 13.50
C ILE A 144 15.73 24.93 13.88
N LYS A 145 15.21 26.06 14.37
CA LYS A 145 16.01 27.15 14.97
C LYS A 145 15.53 27.38 16.40
N ASN A 146 16.44 27.36 17.36
CA ASN A 146 16.13 27.53 18.79
C ASN A 146 15.00 26.61 19.26
N GLY A 147 15.00 25.34 18.82
CA GLY A 147 13.98 24.34 19.16
C GLY A 147 12.62 24.54 18.49
N LYS A 148 12.49 25.44 17.51
CA LYS A 148 11.23 25.72 16.81
C LYS A 148 11.37 25.57 15.30
N LEU A 149 10.37 24.96 14.67
CA LEU A 149 10.27 24.88 13.21
C LEU A 149 10.10 26.30 12.64
N THR A 150 10.98 26.69 11.73
CA THR A 150 11.07 28.06 11.20
C THR A 150 11.18 28.04 9.68
N ASN A 151 10.30 28.78 9.01
CA ASN A 151 10.34 28.98 7.57
C ASN A 151 11.49 29.91 7.17
N THR A 152 12.38 29.43 6.30
CA THR A 152 13.54 30.20 5.83
C THR A 152 13.33 30.89 4.48
N SER A 153 12.30 30.51 3.72
CA SER A 153 12.02 31.11 2.40
C SER A 153 11.35 32.48 2.48
N GLY A 154 10.69 32.79 3.59
CA GLY A 154 9.81 33.97 3.71
C GLY A 154 8.53 33.87 2.87
N GLN A 155 8.30 32.73 2.19
CA GLN A 155 7.12 32.50 1.36
C GLN A 155 5.99 31.84 2.17
N ARG A 156 4.74 32.02 1.71
CA ARG A 156 3.56 31.37 2.27
C ARG A 156 3.43 29.96 1.69
N ILE A 157 3.98 28.98 2.39
CA ILE A 157 4.04 27.58 1.98
C ILE A 157 3.74 26.67 3.17
N SER A 158 3.36 25.42 2.94
CA SER A 158 3.09 24.44 4.00
C SER A 158 4.37 24.09 4.78
N SER A 159 4.23 23.81 6.08
CA SER A 159 5.27 23.15 6.91
C SER A 159 5.72 21.81 6.31
N GLU A 160 4.85 21.14 5.57
CA GLU A 160 5.10 19.80 5.03
C GLU A 160 5.81 19.79 3.67
N ILE A 161 6.15 20.96 3.11
CA ILE A 161 6.72 21.08 1.76
C ILE A 161 8.07 20.36 1.59
N ASP A 162 8.77 20.07 2.68
CA ASP A 162 10.04 19.36 2.65
C ASP A 162 9.87 17.84 2.52
N PHE A 163 8.67 17.30 2.72
CA PHE A 163 8.37 15.87 2.61
C PHE A 163 7.99 15.46 1.18
N THR A 164 9.01 15.18 0.36
CA THR A 164 8.86 15.01 -1.09
C THR A 164 8.91 13.55 -1.57
N ARG A 165 9.06 12.58 -0.67
CA ARG A 165 9.10 11.14 -1.00
C ARG A 165 7.99 10.40 -0.27
N CYS A 166 7.09 9.76 -1.00
CA CYS A 166 5.92 9.10 -0.42
C CYS A 166 6.15 7.58 -0.28
N LEU A 167 5.99 7.07 0.94
CA LEU A 167 6.03 5.64 1.25
C LEU A 167 4.65 5.00 1.12
N ARG A 168 3.62 5.65 1.63
CA ARG A 168 2.28 5.07 1.70
C ARG A 168 1.21 6.14 1.61
N LEU A 169 0.11 5.81 0.93
CA LEU A 169 -1.15 6.55 0.93
C LEU A 169 -2.30 5.62 1.28
N GLU A 170 -3.25 6.09 2.07
CA GLU A 170 -4.49 5.39 2.41
C GLU A 170 -5.66 6.38 2.31
N ASP A 171 -6.75 6.03 1.62
CA ASP A 171 -8.02 6.75 1.79
C ASP A 171 -8.59 6.54 3.20
N ASP A 172 -9.53 7.39 3.62
CA ASP A 172 -10.16 7.28 4.95
C ASP A 172 -10.73 5.88 5.19
N PHE A 173 -11.41 5.31 4.20
CA PHE A 173 -11.91 3.94 4.25
C PHE A 173 -10.81 2.95 4.64
N SER A 174 -9.67 2.97 3.93
CA SER A 174 -8.56 2.03 4.18
C SER A 174 -7.92 2.32 5.53
N TYR A 175 -7.70 3.59 5.85
CA TYR A 175 -7.04 4.04 7.07
C TYR A 175 -7.78 3.56 8.33
N TYR A 176 -9.09 3.79 8.38
CA TYR A 176 -9.94 3.37 9.50
C TYR A 176 -10.15 1.86 9.51
N SER A 177 -10.38 1.23 8.35
CA SER A 177 -10.55 -0.23 8.25
C SER A 177 -9.32 -0.98 8.77
N ARG A 178 -8.10 -0.56 8.38
CA ARG A 178 -6.84 -1.18 8.85
C ARG A 178 -6.69 -1.11 10.37
N ARG A 179 -7.20 -0.04 10.99
CA ARG A 179 -7.21 0.16 12.45
C ARG A 179 -8.35 -0.56 13.16
N LYS A 180 -9.17 -1.32 12.41
CA LYS A 180 -10.41 -1.95 12.93
C LYS A 180 -11.37 -0.92 13.51
N GLN A 181 -11.40 0.26 12.88
CA GLN A 181 -12.23 1.40 13.25
C GLN A 181 -13.33 1.58 12.19
N ALA A 182 -14.51 2.02 12.64
CA ALA A 182 -15.64 2.35 11.77
C ALA A 182 -16.46 3.49 12.41
N TRP A 183 -17.14 4.28 11.59
CA TRP A 183 -17.98 5.36 12.08
C TRP A 183 -19.37 4.83 12.43
N LYS A 184 -19.86 5.10 13.63
CA LYS A 184 -21.25 4.85 14.00
C LYS A 184 -22.07 6.10 13.71
N VAL A 185 -23.12 5.97 12.91
CA VAL A 185 -24.06 7.05 12.65
C VAL A 185 -24.86 7.34 13.91
N ASP A 186 -24.79 8.56 14.42
CA ASP A 186 -25.53 9.00 15.60
C ASP A 186 -26.83 9.71 15.19
N ALA A 187 -26.76 10.59 14.19
CA ALA A 187 -27.90 11.32 13.66
C ALA A 187 -27.67 11.73 12.19
N VAL A 188 -28.77 11.89 11.45
CA VAL A 188 -28.76 12.39 10.06
C VAL A 188 -29.81 13.49 9.94
N ASP A 189 -29.39 14.65 9.44
CA ASP A 189 -30.28 15.75 9.07
C ASP A 189 -30.16 15.97 7.55
N LEU A 190 -31.17 15.50 6.81
CA LEU A 190 -31.17 15.54 5.35
C LEU A 190 -31.53 16.91 4.78
N ASP A 191 -32.20 17.76 5.56
CA ASP A 191 -32.55 19.12 5.16
C ASP A 191 -31.34 20.03 5.29
N ALA A 192 -30.61 19.92 6.41
CA ALA A 192 -29.34 20.63 6.62
C ALA A 192 -28.14 19.96 5.94
N LYS A 193 -28.33 18.75 5.38
CA LYS A 193 -27.27 17.90 4.80
C LYS A 193 -26.12 17.67 5.78
N LYS A 194 -26.45 17.23 7.00
CA LYS A 194 -25.49 16.93 8.06
C LYS A 194 -25.56 15.46 8.49
N LEU A 195 -24.39 14.89 8.74
CA LEU A 195 -24.23 13.55 9.32
C LEU A 195 -23.44 13.68 10.62
N THR A 196 -24.04 13.33 11.75
CA THR A 196 -23.33 13.22 13.02
C THR A 196 -22.90 11.77 13.21
N ALA A 197 -21.62 11.54 13.42
CA ALA A 197 -21.09 10.20 13.64
C ALA A 197 -19.92 10.19 14.63
N THR A 198 -19.83 9.11 15.41
CA THR A 198 -18.76 8.86 16.38
C THR A 198 -17.88 7.72 15.86
N LEU A 199 -16.56 7.86 15.96
CA LEU A 199 -15.65 6.79 15.57
C LEU A 199 -15.68 5.67 16.62
N HIS A 200 -15.75 4.41 16.19
CA HIS A 200 -15.76 3.25 17.07
C HIS A 200 -14.58 2.32 16.76
N GLN A 201 -14.04 1.67 17.80
CA GLN A 201 -13.10 0.56 17.70
C GLN A 201 -13.49 -0.52 18.70
N ALA A 202 -13.50 -1.79 18.27
CA ALA A 202 -13.91 -2.91 19.13
C ALA A 202 -15.26 -2.66 19.85
N GLY A 203 -16.22 -2.04 19.14
CA GLY A 203 -17.56 -1.72 19.64
C GLY A 203 -17.66 -0.50 20.55
N LYS A 204 -16.56 0.13 20.95
CA LYS A 204 -16.54 1.28 21.85
C LYS A 204 -16.26 2.58 21.09
N PRO A 205 -16.90 3.71 21.48
CA PRO A 205 -16.58 5.01 20.91
C PRO A 205 -15.14 5.42 21.26
N ILE A 206 -14.47 6.08 20.31
CA ILE A 206 -13.15 6.70 20.46
C ILE A 206 -13.25 8.15 20.02
N GLY A 207 -12.95 9.07 20.94
CA GLY A 207 -13.08 10.50 20.70
C GLY A 207 -14.54 10.97 20.73
N GLU A 208 -14.74 12.21 20.30
CA GLU A 208 -16.04 12.88 20.30
C GLU A 208 -16.79 12.70 18.97
N ALA A 209 -18.10 12.87 19.02
CA ALA A 209 -18.94 12.89 17.82
C ALA A 209 -18.52 14.04 16.89
N LYS A 210 -18.45 13.75 15.60
CA LYS A 210 -18.13 14.73 14.55
C LYS A 210 -19.34 14.95 13.67
N VAL A 211 -19.50 16.19 13.20
CA VAL A 211 -20.55 16.57 12.24
C VAL A 211 -19.90 16.76 10.88
N PHE A 212 -20.25 15.88 9.95
CA PHE A 212 -19.82 15.90 8.56
C PHE A 212 -20.87 16.55 7.66
N ASP A 213 -20.42 17.14 6.56
CA ASP A 213 -21.29 17.62 5.50
C ASP A 213 -21.66 16.46 4.57
N LEU A 214 -22.95 16.31 4.27
CA LEU A 214 -23.43 15.48 3.17
C LEU A 214 -23.52 16.33 1.90
N LEU A 215 -23.14 15.75 0.76
CA LEU A 215 -23.35 16.33 -0.54
C LEU A 215 -24.60 15.71 -1.17
N SER A 216 -25.31 16.47 -2.00
CA SER A 216 -26.36 15.87 -2.84
C SER A 216 -25.81 14.79 -3.78
N SER A 217 -24.51 14.81 -4.05
CA SER A 217 -23.76 13.83 -4.84
C SER A 217 -23.05 12.76 -3.99
N THR A 218 -23.23 12.73 -2.66
CA THR A 218 -22.62 11.69 -1.81
C THR A 218 -23.11 10.33 -2.28
N VAL A 219 -22.17 9.45 -2.62
CA VAL A 219 -22.49 8.12 -3.12
C VAL A 219 -22.75 7.18 -1.95
N VAL A 220 -23.97 6.65 -1.85
CA VAL A 220 -24.36 5.73 -0.77
C VAL A 220 -24.33 4.30 -1.30
N TYR A 221 -23.50 3.45 -0.70
CA TYR A 221 -23.40 2.03 -1.02
C TYR A 221 -24.11 1.19 0.04
N GLN A 222 -24.97 0.27 -0.40
CA GLN A 222 -25.63 -0.72 0.45
C GLN A 222 -25.70 -2.05 -0.29
N GLY A 223 -25.30 -3.15 0.35
CA GLY A 223 -25.21 -4.46 -0.28
C GLY A 223 -24.42 -4.43 -1.59
N ARG A 224 -25.13 -4.61 -2.71
CA ARG A 224 -24.56 -4.65 -4.07
C ARG A 224 -25.05 -3.51 -4.98
N SER A 225 -25.76 -2.52 -4.44
CA SER A 225 -26.37 -1.41 -5.18
C SER A 225 -25.93 -0.04 -4.66
N PHE A 226 -26.32 1.00 -5.41
CA PHE A 226 -26.31 2.38 -4.94
C PHE A 226 -27.68 2.71 -4.36
N GLU A 227 -27.67 3.52 -3.32
CA GLU A 227 -28.86 4.00 -2.64
C GLU A 227 -28.85 5.53 -2.55
N THR A 228 -29.94 6.08 -2.04
CA THR A 228 -30.08 7.51 -1.78
C THR A 228 -29.73 7.86 -0.32
N LEU A 229 -29.63 9.15 -0.02
CA LEU A 229 -29.27 9.63 1.33
C LEU A 229 -30.27 9.19 2.41
N GLU A 230 -31.53 8.91 2.04
CA GLU A 230 -32.58 8.45 2.95
C GLU A 230 -32.30 7.07 3.56
N LYS A 231 -31.36 6.30 3.00
CA LYS A 231 -30.95 4.99 3.55
C LYS A 231 -29.94 5.08 4.68
N ILE A 232 -29.35 6.26 4.91
CA ILE A 232 -28.46 6.47 6.05
C ILE A 232 -29.32 6.57 7.32
N GLN A 233 -29.08 5.69 8.28
CA GLN A 233 -29.90 5.54 9.49
C GLN A 233 -29.02 5.54 10.74
N PRO A 234 -29.48 6.18 11.83
CA PRO A 234 -28.81 6.08 13.14
C PRO A 234 -28.55 4.63 13.56
N GLY A 235 -27.41 4.40 14.18
CA GLY A 235 -26.95 3.10 14.65
C GLY A 235 -26.12 2.29 13.65
N GLN A 236 -26.09 2.67 12.37
CA GLN A 236 -25.28 1.98 11.35
C GLN A 236 -23.77 2.16 11.60
N LEU A 237 -23.00 1.10 11.38
CA LEU A 237 -21.55 1.16 11.31
C LEU A 237 -21.10 1.27 9.86
N VAL A 238 -20.50 2.40 9.52
CA VAL A 238 -20.16 2.79 8.16
C VAL A 238 -18.66 3.02 7.98
N GLN A 239 -18.20 2.88 6.75
CA GLN A 239 -16.95 3.51 6.31
C GLN A 239 -17.30 4.69 5.41
N MET A 240 -16.43 5.69 5.39
CA MET A 240 -16.60 6.90 4.59
C MET A 240 -15.28 7.29 3.94
N ASN A 241 -15.35 7.95 2.79
CA ASN A 241 -14.27 8.72 2.22
C ASN A 241 -14.66 10.19 2.21
N PHE A 242 -13.71 11.07 2.52
CA PHE A 242 -13.95 12.50 2.65
C PHE A 242 -13.31 13.33 1.52
N THR A 243 -13.80 14.55 1.39
CA THR A 243 -13.18 15.67 0.66
C THR A 243 -13.27 16.92 1.53
N TRP A 244 -12.40 17.89 1.28
CA TRP A 244 -12.36 19.19 1.98
C TRP A 244 -12.30 19.02 3.51
N ALA A 245 -11.63 17.96 3.97
CA ALA A 245 -11.34 17.75 5.38
C ALA A 245 -10.60 18.98 5.93
N THR A 246 -10.94 19.39 7.14
CA THR A 246 -10.40 20.55 7.87
C THR A 246 -10.67 21.94 7.27
N LEU A 247 -11.12 22.05 6.01
CA LEU A 247 -11.41 23.35 5.37
C LEU A 247 -12.63 24.05 5.97
N TYR A 248 -13.70 23.27 6.20
CA TYR A 248 -14.99 23.75 6.73
C TYR A 248 -15.50 22.88 7.89
N GLY A 249 -14.64 22.07 8.48
CA GLY A 249 -14.98 21.12 9.53
C GLY A 249 -14.31 19.76 9.31
N PRO A 250 -14.84 18.68 9.91
CA PRO A 250 -14.30 17.33 9.78
C PRO A 250 -14.19 16.80 8.34
N GLY A 251 -15.01 17.31 7.42
CA GLY A 251 -14.99 16.96 6.00
C GLY A 251 -16.38 16.80 5.40
N ARG A 252 -16.42 16.72 4.06
CA ARG A 252 -17.60 16.38 3.26
C ARG A 252 -17.54 14.92 2.87
N VAL A 253 -18.63 14.18 3.02
CA VAL A 253 -18.69 12.76 2.68
C VAL A 253 -18.80 12.60 1.16
N LEU A 254 -17.75 12.08 0.51
CA LEU A 254 -17.78 11.73 -0.92
C LEU A 254 -18.56 10.44 -1.16
N ALA A 255 -18.25 9.43 -0.35
CA ALA A 255 -18.83 8.10 -0.43
C ALA A 255 -19.01 7.52 0.97
N ILE A 256 -20.06 6.73 1.16
CA ILE A 256 -20.40 6.06 2.41
C ILE A 256 -20.86 4.63 2.15
N TRP A 257 -20.33 3.68 2.90
CA TRP A 257 -20.68 2.26 2.82
C TRP A 257 -21.44 1.83 4.07
N LEU A 258 -22.73 1.54 3.92
CA LEU A 258 -23.66 1.37 5.03
C LEU A 258 -23.54 0.03 5.76
N ASP A 259 -22.99 -0.98 5.10
CA ASP A 259 -22.93 -2.35 5.60
C ASP A 259 -21.64 -3.07 5.22
N GLU A 260 -21.44 -4.26 5.79
CA GLU A 260 -20.24 -5.07 5.53
C GLU A 260 -20.19 -5.60 4.09
N GLU A 261 -21.34 -5.95 3.51
CA GLU A 261 -21.40 -6.49 2.14
C GLU A 261 -20.91 -5.46 1.12
N SER A 262 -21.35 -4.21 1.22
CA SER A 262 -20.93 -3.12 0.35
C SER A 262 -19.43 -2.80 0.50
N ARG A 263 -18.90 -2.83 1.72
CA ARG A 263 -17.46 -2.66 1.99
C ARG A 263 -16.64 -3.78 1.35
N ASN A 264 -17.04 -5.03 1.57
CA ASN A 264 -16.37 -6.20 1.01
C ASN A 264 -16.41 -6.18 -0.53
N LEU A 265 -17.53 -5.76 -1.13
CA LEU A 265 -17.65 -5.61 -2.57
C LEU A 265 -16.72 -4.52 -3.13
N ALA A 266 -16.63 -3.36 -2.46
CA ALA A 266 -15.72 -2.28 -2.85
C ALA A 266 -14.25 -2.75 -2.81
N SER A 267 -13.86 -3.38 -1.70
CA SER A 267 -12.53 -3.99 -1.54
C SER A 267 -12.26 -5.02 -2.64
N ALA A 268 -13.15 -5.99 -2.84
CA ALA A 268 -12.95 -7.05 -3.84
C ALA A 268 -12.76 -6.50 -5.26
N ARG A 269 -13.51 -5.45 -5.64
CA ARG A 269 -13.36 -4.78 -6.93
C ARG A 269 -12.02 -4.08 -7.07
N GLN A 270 -11.58 -3.36 -6.03
CA GLN A 270 -10.30 -2.66 -6.06
C GLN A 270 -9.12 -3.65 -6.10
N LEU A 271 -9.21 -4.76 -5.35
CA LEU A 271 -8.22 -5.84 -5.41
C LEU A 271 -8.08 -6.42 -6.83
N GLU A 272 -9.20 -6.72 -7.50
CA GLU A 272 -9.12 -7.29 -8.85
C GLU A 272 -8.62 -6.27 -9.88
N ARG A 273 -9.00 -5.00 -9.76
CA ARG A 273 -8.43 -3.91 -10.57
C ARG A 273 -6.91 -3.87 -10.42
N HIS A 274 -6.41 -3.94 -9.20
CA HIS A 274 -4.97 -3.90 -8.94
C HIS A 274 -4.24 -5.16 -9.39
N ARG A 275 -4.84 -6.35 -9.24
CA ARG A 275 -4.30 -7.60 -9.82
C ARG A 275 -4.13 -7.51 -11.33
N ASN A 276 -5.12 -6.96 -12.04
CA ASN A 276 -5.04 -6.78 -13.48
C ASN A 276 -3.90 -5.82 -13.86
N LEU A 277 -3.77 -4.70 -13.15
CA LEU A 277 -2.64 -3.78 -13.31
C LEU A 277 -1.28 -4.50 -13.16
N ILE A 278 -1.11 -5.29 -12.11
CA ILE A 278 0.14 -6.03 -11.85
C ILE A 278 0.39 -7.10 -12.91
N ARG A 279 -0.63 -7.84 -13.36
CA ARG A 279 -0.49 -8.84 -14.44
C ARG A 279 -0.02 -8.20 -15.74
N GLU A 280 -0.53 -7.02 -16.07
CA GLU A 280 -0.17 -6.30 -17.29
C GLU A 280 1.23 -5.68 -17.23
N ARG A 281 1.68 -5.20 -16.05
CA ARG A 281 2.95 -4.46 -15.87
C ARG A 281 4.07 -5.26 -15.20
N GLY A 282 3.78 -6.49 -14.79
CA GLY A 282 4.70 -7.35 -14.06
C GLY A 282 4.80 -7.00 -12.58
N ILE A 283 5.30 -7.96 -11.81
CA ILE A 283 5.50 -7.83 -10.37
C ILE A 283 6.73 -6.95 -10.12
N PRO A 284 6.59 -5.81 -9.42
CA PRO A 284 7.71 -4.91 -9.16
C PRO A 284 8.60 -5.41 -8.04
N GLY A 285 9.90 -5.25 -8.24
CA GLY A 285 10.91 -5.54 -7.23
C GLY A 285 12.22 -4.84 -7.55
N TRP A 286 13.22 -5.05 -6.71
CA TRP A 286 14.59 -4.67 -7.01
C TRP A 286 15.50 -5.88 -7.03
N VAL A 287 16.66 -5.71 -7.63
CA VAL A 287 17.74 -6.69 -7.59
C VAL A 287 18.53 -6.52 -6.29
N ASP A 288 18.63 -7.57 -5.49
CA ASP A 288 19.50 -7.58 -4.30
C ASP A 288 20.94 -7.91 -4.67
N ALA A 289 21.13 -8.90 -5.56
CA ALA A 289 22.43 -9.45 -5.91
C ALA A 289 22.45 -10.05 -7.32
N VAL A 290 23.63 -10.09 -7.93
CA VAL A 290 23.88 -10.70 -9.24
C VAL A 290 25.14 -11.54 -9.19
N ASP A 291 25.07 -12.78 -9.70
CA ASP A 291 26.23 -13.62 -9.99
C ASP A 291 26.44 -13.63 -11.52
N ASP A 292 27.46 -12.89 -11.98
CA ASP A 292 27.77 -12.76 -13.41
C ASP A 292 28.19 -14.07 -14.06
N LYS A 293 28.87 -14.95 -13.32
CA LYS A 293 29.39 -16.23 -13.86
C LYS A 293 28.26 -17.23 -14.07
N GLN A 294 27.34 -17.31 -13.10
CA GLN A 294 26.19 -18.21 -13.14
C GLN A 294 24.97 -17.60 -13.84
N GLN A 295 25.02 -16.29 -14.11
CA GLN A 295 23.94 -15.47 -14.63
C GLN A 295 22.69 -15.50 -13.74
N ILE A 296 22.88 -15.44 -12.42
CA ILE A 296 21.79 -15.51 -11.44
C ILE A 296 21.49 -14.10 -10.93
N VAL A 297 20.23 -13.69 -11.03
CA VAL A 297 19.72 -12.43 -10.47
C VAL A 297 18.82 -12.76 -9.28
N THR A 298 19.11 -12.16 -8.13
CA THR A 298 18.27 -12.26 -6.92
C THR A 298 17.37 -11.03 -6.84
N ILE A 299 16.05 -11.22 -6.77
CA ILE A 299 15.05 -10.15 -6.80
C ILE A 299 14.18 -10.23 -5.55
N THR A 300 14.07 -9.14 -4.80
CA THR A 300 13.06 -8.98 -3.73
C THR A 300 11.90 -8.12 -4.24
N PHE A 301 10.68 -8.60 -4.03
CA PHE A 301 9.47 -7.94 -4.52
C PHE A 301 8.91 -6.93 -3.52
N PHE A 302 8.37 -5.84 -4.06
CA PHE A 302 7.80 -4.77 -3.27
C PHE A 302 6.44 -5.16 -2.67
N GLU A 303 6.07 -4.49 -1.57
CA GLU A 303 4.71 -4.47 -1.03
C GLU A 303 3.74 -3.95 -2.12
N GLY A 304 2.44 -4.14 -1.91
CA GLY A 304 1.44 -3.74 -2.91
C GLY A 304 1.16 -4.84 -3.93
N VAL A 305 1.69 -6.04 -3.75
CA VAL A 305 1.39 -7.20 -4.60
C VAL A 305 0.51 -8.15 -3.80
N ASP A 306 -0.64 -8.53 -4.35
CA ASP A 306 -1.47 -9.55 -3.73
C ASP A 306 -0.69 -10.89 -3.68
N PRO A 307 -0.51 -11.50 -2.50
CA PRO A 307 0.24 -12.75 -2.35
C PRO A 307 -0.24 -13.89 -3.23
N THR A 308 -1.49 -13.89 -3.71
CA THR A 308 -1.96 -14.94 -4.62
C THR A 308 -1.24 -14.93 -5.97
N LEU A 309 -0.70 -13.79 -6.41
CA LEU A 309 0.05 -13.68 -7.67
C LEU A 309 1.42 -14.36 -7.60
N PHE A 310 2.01 -14.52 -6.41
CA PHE A 310 3.28 -15.23 -6.25
C PHE A 310 3.14 -16.75 -6.47
N LYS A 311 1.93 -17.30 -6.38
CA LYS A 311 1.68 -18.73 -6.68
C LYS A 311 2.00 -19.07 -8.13
N ASP A 312 1.98 -18.08 -9.01
CA ASP A 312 2.29 -18.26 -10.42
C ASP A 312 3.79 -18.51 -10.67
N PHE A 313 4.65 -18.33 -9.66
CA PHE A 313 6.07 -18.68 -9.71
C PHE A 313 6.33 -20.18 -9.79
N ASP A 314 5.37 -21.02 -9.40
CA ASP A 314 5.50 -22.47 -9.42
C ASP A 314 4.92 -23.09 -10.70
N VAL A 315 4.28 -22.28 -11.57
CA VAL A 315 3.62 -22.77 -12.78
C VAL A 315 4.66 -23.10 -13.85
N ILE A 316 4.65 -24.36 -14.31
CA ILE A 316 5.48 -24.83 -15.42
C ILE A 316 4.72 -24.62 -16.72
N VAL A 317 5.32 -23.84 -17.62
CA VAL A 317 4.84 -23.62 -18.99
C VAL A 317 5.81 -24.34 -19.92
N PRO A 318 5.46 -25.48 -20.53
CA PRO A 318 6.40 -26.28 -21.34
C PRO A 318 6.92 -25.56 -22.59
N GLU A 319 6.16 -24.60 -23.11
CA GLU A 319 6.55 -23.82 -24.28
C GLU A 319 7.80 -22.99 -23.97
N PRO A 320 8.81 -22.97 -24.88
CA PRO A 320 9.98 -22.12 -24.71
C PRO A 320 9.59 -20.65 -24.58
N LEU A 321 10.38 -19.90 -23.82
CA LEU A 321 10.23 -18.45 -23.78
C LEU A 321 10.43 -17.89 -25.20
N GLY A 322 9.39 -17.22 -25.72
CA GLY A 322 9.39 -16.65 -27.07
C GLY A 322 10.24 -15.39 -27.19
N TRP A 323 10.37 -14.88 -28.41
CA TRP A 323 11.02 -13.59 -28.66
C TRP A 323 10.44 -12.50 -27.71
N PRO A 324 11.28 -11.65 -27.08
CA PRO A 324 12.69 -11.32 -27.35
C PRO A 324 13.69 -11.95 -26.37
N THR A 325 13.34 -13.10 -25.76
CA THR A 325 14.14 -13.69 -24.66
C THR A 325 15.37 -14.43 -25.16
N SER A 326 16.36 -13.69 -25.67
CA SER A 326 17.66 -14.23 -26.05
C SER A 326 18.29 -15.02 -24.88
N GLY A 327 18.79 -16.21 -25.18
CA GLY A 327 19.35 -17.14 -24.19
C GLY A 327 18.30 -17.95 -23.41
N GLY A 328 17.03 -17.55 -23.43
CA GLY A 328 15.88 -18.30 -22.91
C GLY A 328 16.00 -18.79 -21.47
N ALA A 329 15.14 -19.75 -21.14
CA ALA A 329 15.31 -20.62 -19.97
C ALA A 329 16.26 -21.78 -20.35
N LYS A 330 17.04 -22.28 -19.39
CA LYS A 330 17.92 -23.44 -19.59
C LYS A 330 17.15 -24.77 -19.51
N ASP A 331 16.03 -24.78 -18.79
CA ASP A 331 15.12 -25.92 -18.67
C ASP A 331 13.68 -25.48 -18.87
N ASP A 332 13.07 -25.86 -19.99
CA ASP A 332 11.69 -25.47 -20.30
C ASP A 332 10.63 -26.19 -19.44
N LEU A 333 11.00 -27.26 -18.74
CA LEU A 333 10.13 -28.02 -17.85
C LEU A 333 10.27 -27.61 -16.38
N ALA A 334 11.01 -26.54 -16.11
CA ALA A 334 11.10 -25.91 -14.80
C ALA A 334 10.35 -24.56 -14.79
N PRO A 335 9.93 -24.04 -13.61
CA PRO A 335 9.33 -22.73 -13.53
C PRO A 335 10.27 -21.65 -14.07
N LYS A 336 9.71 -20.71 -14.82
CA LYS A 336 10.46 -19.71 -15.58
C LYS A 336 9.66 -18.43 -15.74
N GLY A 337 10.35 -17.38 -16.17
CA GLY A 337 9.73 -16.10 -16.41
C GLY A 337 10.68 -15.14 -17.09
N THR A 338 10.28 -13.88 -17.14
CA THR A 338 11.04 -12.82 -17.79
C THR A 338 11.16 -11.59 -16.91
N ILE A 339 12.30 -10.92 -17.00
CA ILE A 339 12.62 -9.71 -16.25
C ILE A 339 12.69 -8.54 -17.23
N ALA A 340 12.10 -7.40 -16.89
CA ALA A 340 12.26 -6.13 -17.58
C ALA A 340 12.83 -5.09 -16.61
N VAL A 341 13.77 -4.26 -17.08
CA VAL A 341 14.31 -3.14 -16.29
C VAL A 341 13.25 -2.04 -16.20
N ALA A 342 13.11 -1.45 -15.02
CA ALA A 342 12.16 -0.37 -14.76
C ALA A 342 12.86 0.86 -14.15
N ARG A 343 12.24 2.03 -14.31
CA ARG A 343 12.59 3.26 -13.59
C ARG A 343 12.06 3.20 -12.15
N ASP A 344 12.45 4.18 -11.32
CA ASP A 344 11.95 4.32 -9.95
C ASP A 344 10.42 4.51 -9.89
N CYS A 345 9.82 5.12 -10.91
CA CYS A 345 8.36 5.22 -11.08
C CYS A 345 7.71 3.91 -11.58
N LEU A 346 8.48 2.83 -11.71
CA LEU A 346 8.09 1.48 -12.14
C LEU A 346 7.65 1.33 -13.60
N MET A 347 7.85 2.35 -14.44
CA MET A 347 7.68 2.26 -15.88
C MET A 347 8.85 1.48 -16.51
N THR A 348 8.54 0.64 -17.49
CA THR A 348 9.50 -0.05 -18.35
C THR A 348 9.65 0.72 -19.68
N TYR A 349 10.77 0.55 -20.38
CA TYR A 349 10.96 1.14 -21.72
C TYR A 349 10.04 0.47 -22.74
N ASP A 350 10.29 -0.79 -23.07
CA ASP A 350 9.42 -1.60 -23.92
C ASP A 350 9.42 -3.05 -23.38
N PRO A 351 8.44 -3.44 -22.54
CA PRO A 351 8.43 -4.77 -21.96
C PRO A 351 8.21 -5.86 -23.01
N VAL A 352 7.66 -5.52 -24.19
CA VAL A 352 7.46 -6.47 -25.29
C VAL A 352 8.80 -6.86 -25.91
N ASN A 353 9.74 -5.92 -26.02
CA ASN A 353 10.98 -6.08 -26.78
C ASN A 353 12.26 -6.19 -25.92
N ASP A 354 12.24 -5.69 -24.68
CA ASP A 354 13.47 -5.58 -23.87
C ASP A 354 13.64 -6.66 -22.80
N ARG A 355 12.57 -7.37 -22.45
CA ARG A 355 12.63 -8.37 -21.39
C ARG A 355 13.62 -9.51 -21.70
N LYS A 356 14.25 -10.08 -20.67
CA LYS A 356 15.10 -11.29 -20.78
C LYS A 356 14.56 -12.42 -19.93
N GLY A 357 14.72 -13.65 -20.43
CA GLY A 357 14.15 -14.86 -19.84
C GLY A 357 15.11 -15.60 -18.92
N GLY A 358 14.55 -16.45 -18.07
CA GLY A 358 15.32 -17.34 -17.20
C GLY A 358 14.46 -18.29 -16.36
N ASN A 359 15.10 -19.31 -15.79
CA ASN A 359 14.47 -20.23 -14.84
C ASN A 359 14.44 -19.64 -13.44
N ILE A 360 13.33 -19.82 -12.73
CA ILE A 360 13.25 -19.56 -11.30
C ILE A 360 13.92 -20.73 -10.59
N LEU A 361 15.07 -20.50 -9.96
CA LEU A 361 15.81 -21.51 -9.22
C LEU A 361 15.29 -21.68 -7.79
N LYS A 362 14.83 -20.58 -7.19
CA LYS A 362 14.46 -20.55 -5.78
C LYS A 362 13.44 -19.45 -5.51
N VAL A 363 12.51 -19.73 -4.59
CA VAL A 363 11.63 -18.76 -3.94
C VAL A 363 11.97 -18.76 -2.45
N ASN A 364 12.34 -17.60 -1.91
CA ASN A 364 12.68 -17.39 -0.51
C ASN A 364 11.65 -16.47 0.16
N LYS A 365 11.55 -16.60 1.48
CA LYS A 365 10.90 -15.60 2.34
C LYS A 365 11.95 -14.65 2.88
N THR A 366 11.61 -13.36 2.93
CA THR A 366 12.40 -12.30 3.53
C THR A 366 11.56 -11.58 4.61
N PRO A 367 12.19 -10.82 5.52
CA PRO A 367 11.45 -10.00 6.47
C PRO A 367 10.47 -9.05 5.75
N VAL A 368 9.24 -9.00 6.25
CA VAL A 368 8.25 -8.01 5.81
C VAL A 368 8.57 -6.71 6.53
N LEU A 369 9.07 -5.75 5.76
CA LEU A 369 9.36 -4.38 6.15
C LEU A 369 8.44 -3.44 5.35
N PRO A 370 8.26 -2.17 5.75
CA PRO A 370 7.52 -1.20 4.93
C PRO A 370 8.04 -1.16 3.50
N GLY A 371 7.17 -1.46 2.53
CA GLY A 371 7.55 -1.55 1.11
C GLY A 371 8.06 -2.90 0.64
N SER A 372 8.24 -3.90 1.51
CA SER A 372 8.63 -5.27 1.14
C SER A 372 7.43 -6.23 1.16
N SER A 373 7.33 -7.10 0.16
CA SER A 373 6.35 -8.20 0.17
C SER A 373 6.75 -9.38 1.06
N GLY A 374 8.02 -9.44 1.47
CA GLY A 374 8.60 -10.63 2.11
C GLY A 374 8.86 -11.80 1.16
N VAL A 375 8.80 -11.59 -0.16
CA VAL A 375 9.07 -12.61 -1.18
C VAL A 375 10.30 -12.22 -2.00
N GLN A 376 11.20 -13.19 -2.19
CA GLN A 376 12.40 -13.05 -3.02
C GLN A 376 12.52 -14.25 -3.95
N ILE A 377 13.04 -14.06 -5.16
CA ILE A 377 13.39 -15.15 -6.08
C ILE A 377 14.83 -15.07 -6.55
N GLN A 378 15.36 -16.21 -6.99
CA GLN A 378 16.59 -16.30 -7.76
C GLN A 378 16.26 -16.78 -9.18
N VAL A 379 16.64 -15.99 -10.18
CA VAL A 379 16.38 -16.28 -11.59
C VAL A 379 17.70 -16.50 -12.31
N GLN A 380 17.88 -17.67 -12.92
CA GLN A 380 19.00 -17.93 -13.82
C GLN A 380 18.65 -17.44 -15.22
N CYS A 381 19.20 -16.29 -15.59
CA CYS A 381 18.93 -15.64 -16.86
C CYS A 381 19.73 -16.28 -18.00
N GLY A 382 19.14 -16.36 -19.19
CA GLY A 382 19.88 -16.66 -20.41
C GLY A 382 20.80 -15.51 -20.87
N MET A 383 20.48 -14.29 -20.44
CA MET A 383 21.24 -13.07 -20.73
C MET A 383 21.05 -12.06 -19.60
N LEU A 384 22.15 -11.45 -19.15
CA LEU A 384 22.12 -10.34 -18.20
C LEU A 384 22.02 -9.01 -18.94
N LEU A 385 21.28 -8.06 -18.35
CA LEU A 385 21.20 -6.68 -18.81
C LEU A 385 21.93 -5.76 -17.84
N GLU A 386 22.37 -4.62 -18.35
CA GLU A 386 23.06 -3.59 -17.55
C GLU A 386 22.23 -3.11 -16.35
N GLY A 387 20.89 -3.12 -16.46
CA GLY A 387 19.99 -2.75 -15.37
C GLY A 387 19.83 -3.82 -14.28
N TYR A 388 20.32 -5.03 -14.49
CA TYR A 388 20.34 -6.07 -13.45
C TYR A 388 21.55 -5.84 -12.56
N ARG A 389 21.44 -4.89 -11.63
CA ARG A 389 22.48 -4.53 -10.66
C ARG A 389 21.87 -4.35 -9.28
N PRO A 390 22.59 -4.60 -8.18
CA PRO A 390 22.10 -4.34 -6.83
C PRO A 390 21.45 -2.95 -6.70
N GLY A 391 20.22 -2.91 -6.17
CA GLY A 391 19.39 -1.71 -6.07
C GLY A 391 18.79 -1.24 -7.41
N GLY A 392 18.89 -2.00 -8.50
CA GLY A 392 18.21 -1.77 -9.77
C GLY A 392 16.76 -2.22 -9.71
N ILE A 393 15.84 -1.45 -10.29
CA ILE A 393 14.41 -1.73 -10.26
C ILE A 393 14.02 -2.57 -11.47
N VAL A 394 13.21 -3.59 -11.23
CA VAL A 394 12.78 -4.54 -12.26
C VAL A 394 11.29 -4.89 -12.12
N ARG A 395 10.72 -5.36 -13.23
CA ARG A 395 9.43 -6.04 -13.29
C ARG A 395 9.66 -7.51 -13.66
N PHE A 396 9.06 -8.42 -12.91
CA PHE A 396 9.09 -9.85 -13.22
C PHE A 396 7.74 -10.32 -13.74
N PHE A 397 7.76 -11.10 -14.81
CA PHE A 397 6.59 -11.73 -15.42
C PHE A 397 6.79 -13.25 -15.39
N PRO A 398 6.03 -14.00 -14.58
CA PRO A 398 5.95 -15.46 -14.68
C PRO A 398 5.61 -15.89 -16.11
N ALA A 399 6.11 -17.04 -16.56
CA ALA A 399 5.90 -17.48 -17.94
C ALA A 399 4.43 -17.74 -18.30
N CYS A 400 3.58 -18.01 -17.31
CA CYS A 400 2.14 -18.17 -17.51
C CYS A 400 1.40 -16.82 -17.74
N TRP A 401 2.09 -15.69 -17.58
CA TRP A 401 1.52 -14.37 -17.83
C TRP A 401 1.79 -13.93 -19.27
N LYS A 402 0.74 -13.44 -19.93
CA LYS A 402 0.88 -12.80 -21.23
C LYS A 402 1.47 -11.40 -21.03
N VAL A 403 2.64 -11.16 -21.62
CA VAL A 403 3.19 -9.82 -21.73
C VAL A 403 2.48 -9.09 -22.87
N VAL A 404 1.98 -7.88 -22.58
CA VAL A 404 1.24 -7.05 -23.53
C VAL A 404 1.98 -5.73 -23.75
N ALA A 405 1.77 -5.09 -24.90
CA ALA A 405 2.18 -3.71 -25.10
C ALA A 405 1.38 -2.80 -24.17
N LEU A 406 2.04 -1.80 -23.57
CA LEU A 406 1.37 -0.82 -22.74
C LEU A 406 0.95 0.38 -23.61
N PRO A 407 -0.01 1.19 -23.16
CA PRO A 407 -0.25 2.49 -23.78
C PRO A 407 1.05 3.32 -23.75
N LYS A 408 1.34 4.05 -24.83
CA LYS A 408 2.62 4.78 -24.99
C LYS A 408 2.88 5.77 -23.85
N GLU A 409 1.84 6.39 -23.33
CA GLU A 409 1.89 7.34 -22.22
C GLU A 409 2.26 6.70 -20.86
N GLU A 410 2.18 5.37 -20.76
CA GLU A 410 2.57 4.58 -19.60
C GLU A 410 3.94 3.90 -19.75
N GLU A 411 4.54 4.00 -20.94
CA GLU A 411 5.90 3.55 -21.23
C GLU A 411 6.89 4.68 -20.96
N PHE A 412 8.14 4.32 -20.65
CA PHE A 412 9.18 5.34 -20.53
C PHE A 412 9.51 5.99 -21.88
N TYR A 413 9.41 5.23 -22.98
CA TYR A 413 9.68 5.72 -24.33
C TYR A 413 8.47 6.41 -24.95
N GLY A 414 8.67 7.59 -25.56
CA GLY A 414 7.65 8.24 -26.39
C GLY A 414 6.72 9.21 -25.67
N ARG A 415 7.13 9.73 -24.50
CA ARG A 415 6.42 10.81 -23.78
C ARG A 415 6.88 12.24 -24.17
N ASP A 416 7.82 12.35 -25.11
CA ASP A 416 8.35 13.62 -25.64
C ASP A 416 7.41 14.30 -26.65
#